data_AF-A0AAD7K0I7-F1
#
_entry.id   AF-A0AAD7K0I7-F1
#
_cell.length_a   1.000
_cell.length_b   1.000
_cell.length_c   1.000
_cell.angle_alpha   90.00
_cell.angle_beta   90.00
_cell.angle_gamma   90.00
#
_symmetry.space_group_name_H-M   'P 1'
#
loop_
_entity.id
_entity.type
_entity.pdbx_description
1 polymer ?
#
loop_
_entity_poly.entity_id
_entity_poly.type
_entity_poly.pdbx_seq_one_letter_code
_entity_poly.pdbx_strand_id
1 'polypeptide(L)'
;MTTNARTHPCLRGDPLPASATQPDLTVEKRYFVQESDMQDYLYDIQPVGKSGPLDSYHIPFHQISGVGPPPPDLTGSNPGDVYVDATPGQHALYGQIADGRWKRWLDPGPQPWDKAAANGVRHPHFRTRRLWCSTAKGVSWFTASTVRKNQERARAQRLVAPGVHKDEAARFREAAVLISASLAAGVLQQQPKAASASHARRRRSSSHCSPPFEPSPVPVLGKRKMGVSTRRIASKCDGALIGDTICYLKEENADLAAKISTLETRLALSLFEEESQEFSQWAEGVIRDGLETQTLAFKNQLGVNGRKYLDLVAELAAVETQLAQEEARCEDAQIALNLAVSEDEECMRQFDLATSQLGSTFGWA
;
A
#
# COMPACT_ATOMS: atom_id res chain seq x y z
N MET A 1 27.99 -31.73 34.31
CA MET A 1 27.02 -30.63 34.43
C MET A 1 25.87 -30.91 33.49
N THR A 2 24.79 -31.48 34.01
CA THR A 2 23.58 -31.85 33.26
C THR A 2 22.67 -30.63 33.15
N THR A 3 22.52 -30.09 31.94
CA THR A 3 21.57 -29.02 31.66
C THR A 3 20.15 -29.57 31.81
N ASN A 4 19.47 -29.09 32.85
CA ASN A 4 18.05 -29.37 33.08
C ASN A 4 17.22 -28.89 31.89
N ALA A 5 16.74 -29.84 31.11
CA ALA A 5 15.65 -29.66 30.17
C ALA A 5 14.39 -29.25 30.96
N ARG A 6 13.92 -28.02 30.76
CA ARG A 6 12.50 -27.71 30.91
C ARG A 6 11.80 -28.07 29.60
N THR A 7 11.76 -29.36 29.30
CA THR A 7 10.88 -29.87 28.24
C THR A 7 9.44 -29.72 28.70
N HIS A 8 8.77 -28.71 28.14
CA HIS A 8 7.35 -28.45 28.36
C HIS A 8 6.54 -29.69 27.93
N PRO A 9 5.52 -30.14 28.69
CA PRO A 9 4.78 -31.39 28.42
C PRO A 9 3.97 -31.42 27.11
N CYS A 10 3.98 -30.35 26.31
CA CYS A 10 3.43 -30.32 24.95
C CYS A 10 4.42 -30.76 23.86
N LEU A 11 5.69 -31.08 24.19
CA LEU A 11 6.74 -31.40 23.23
C LEU A 11 6.78 -32.87 22.74
N ARG A 12 5.71 -33.65 22.89
CA ARG A 12 5.61 -34.98 22.25
C ARG A 12 4.55 -34.96 21.16
N GLY A 13 4.98 -34.39 20.03
CA GLY A 13 4.22 -34.23 18.80
C GLY A 13 3.48 -32.90 18.84
N ASP A 14 3.88 -31.94 18.00
CA ASP A 14 3.07 -30.77 17.62
C ASP A 14 1.69 -31.30 17.21
N PRO A 15 0.68 -31.34 18.09
CA PRO A 15 -0.58 -31.95 17.71
C PRO A 15 -1.18 -31.01 16.67
N LEU A 16 -1.53 -31.55 15.50
CA LEU A 16 -2.15 -30.74 14.46
C LEU A 16 -3.41 -30.06 15.04
N PRO A 17 -3.56 -28.74 14.85
CA PRO A 17 -4.74 -28.04 15.31
C PRO A 17 -6.03 -28.74 14.84
N ALA A 18 -6.95 -28.93 15.77
CA ALA A 18 -8.21 -29.62 15.51
C ALA A 18 -9.36 -28.96 16.31
N SER A 19 -10.55 -29.03 15.74
CA SER A 19 -11.79 -28.54 16.34
C SER A 19 -12.88 -29.59 16.21
N ALA A 20 -13.73 -29.72 17.23
CA ALA A 20 -14.93 -30.56 17.16
C ALA A 20 -16.06 -29.84 16.43
N THR A 21 -16.10 -28.50 16.46
CA THR A 21 -17.13 -27.70 15.79
C THR A 21 -16.89 -27.53 14.28
N GLN A 22 -15.62 -27.55 13.86
CA GLN A 22 -15.21 -27.58 12.45
C GLN A 22 -14.25 -28.76 12.23
N PRO A 23 -14.77 -29.95 11.90
CA PRO A 23 -13.92 -31.14 11.74
C PRO A 23 -13.07 -31.10 10.46
N ASP A 24 -13.50 -30.36 9.43
CA ASP A 24 -12.86 -30.33 8.11
C ASP A 24 -11.83 -29.19 7.96
N LEU A 25 -11.09 -28.89 9.02
CA LEU A 25 -10.02 -27.88 8.97
C LEU A 25 -8.85 -28.38 8.14
N THR A 26 -8.35 -27.53 7.24
CA THR A 26 -7.08 -27.78 6.54
C THR A 26 -5.95 -27.12 7.32
N VAL A 27 -4.92 -27.88 7.67
CA VAL A 27 -3.76 -27.38 8.40
C VAL A 27 -2.50 -27.51 7.53
N GLU A 28 -1.81 -26.41 7.31
CA GLU A 28 -0.55 -26.35 6.58
C GLU A 28 0.55 -25.78 7.49
N LYS A 29 1.68 -26.49 7.62
CA LYS A 29 2.86 -25.97 8.34
C LYS A 29 3.65 -25.05 7.39
N ARG A 30 3.76 -23.78 7.76
CA ARG A 30 4.47 -22.74 6.97
C ARG A 30 5.61 -22.15 7.79
N TYR A 31 6.46 -21.38 7.11
CA TYR A 31 7.66 -20.81 7.73
C TYR A 31 7.85 -19.35 7.31
N PHE A 32 8.44 -18.56 8.19
CA PHE A 32 9.06 -17.28 7.84
C PHE A 32 10.49 -17.23 8.35
N VAL A 33 11.32 -16.35 7.78
CA VAL A 33 12.72 -16.20 8.20
C VAL A 33 12.82 -15.08 9.22
N GLN A 34 13.51 -15.30 10.34
CA GLN A 34 13.80 -14.31 11.38
C GLN A 34 15.29 -14.34 11.74
N GLU A 35 15.88 -13.15 11.82
CA GLU A 35 17.22 -12.91 12.36
C GLU A 35 17.12 -12.71 13.89
N SER A 36 18.11 -13.15 14.66
CA SER A 36 18.28 -12.93 16.13
C SER A 36 18.02 -14.15 17.02
N ASP A 37 18.53 -14.05 18.25
CA ASP A 37 18.44 -15.02 19.33
C ASP A 37 17.00 -15.15 19.83
N MET A 38 16.46 -16.34 19.67
CA MET A 38 15.09 -16.65 20.08
C MET A 38 15.12 -17.44 21.36
N GLN A 39 14.72 -16.78 22.44
CA GLN A 39 14.35 -17.47 23.68
C GLN A 39 12.83 -17.70 23.66
N ASP A 40 12.42 -18.89 24.10
CA ASP A 40 11.03 -19.24 24.40
C ASP A 40 10.05 -19.31 23.21
N TYR A 41 10.51 -19.71 22.02
CA TYR A 41 9.58 -20.08 20.93
C TYR A 41 9.07 -21.52 21.11
N LEU A 42 7.77 -21.72 20.91
CA LEU A 42 7.09 -22.98 21.25
C LEU A 42 7.39 -24.14 20.29
N TYR A 43 7.83 -23.83 19.07
CA TYR A 43 8.11 -24.81 18.03
C TYR A 43 9.61 -25.00 17.81
N ASP A 44 9.97 -26.16 17.26
CA ASP A 44 11.33 -26.44 16.80
C ASP A 44 11.73 -25.52 15.65
N ILE A 45 12.64 -24.59 15.95
CA ILE A 45 13.25 -23.67 14.97
C ILE A 45 14.34 -24.39 14.18
N GLN A 46 14.41 -24.12 12.88
CA GLN A 46 15.43 -24.68 12.00
C GLN A 46 16.36 -23.57 11.52
N PRO A 47 17.69 -23.72 11.57
CA PRO A 47 18.58 -22.73 10.99
C PRO A 47 18.35 -22.65 9.48
N VAL A 48 18.31 -21.44 8.93
CA VAL A 48 18.43 -21.25 7.48
C VAL A 48 19.85 -21.69 7.15
N GLY A 49 20.00 -22.70 6.28
CA GLY A 49 21.31 -23.32 5.99
C GLY A 49 22.39 -22.32 5.54
N LYS A 50 23.59 -22.82 5.22
CA LYS A 50 24.83 -22.04 4.99
C LYS A 50 24.76 -20.84 4.03
N SER A 51 23.68 -20.67 3.28
CA SER A 51 23.43 -19.55 2.37
C SER A 51 22.63 -18.38 2.96
N GLY A 52 22.14 -18.48 4.20
CA GLY A 52 21.43 -17.38 4.88
C GLY A 52 22.38 -16.35 5.51
N PRO A 53 21.87 -15.16 5.90
CA PRO A 53 22.58 -14.31 6.85
C PRO A 53 22.96 -15.16 8.08
N LEU A 54 24.16 -14.95 8.62
CA LEU A 54 24.55 -15.55 9.90
C LEU A 54 23.42 -15.30 10.91
N ASP A 55 23.01 -16.35 11.63
CA ASP A 55 21.99 -16.31 12.68
C ASP A 55 20.54 -16.07 12.20
N SER A 56 20.20 -16.56 11.01
CA SER A 56 18.81 -16.62 10.52
C SER A 56 18.17 -17.99 10.75
N TYR A 57 16.90 -18.00 11.16
CA TYR A 57 16.13 -19.21 11.43
C TYR A 57 14.79 -19.22 10.66
N HIS A 58 14.40 -20.41 10.19
CA HIS A 58 13.05 -20.73 9.76
C HIS A 58 12.15 -20.91 10.98
N ILE A 59 11.18 -20.01 11.10
CA ILE A 59 10.21 -19.98 12.19
C ILE A 59 8.94 -20.66 11.71
N PRO A 60 8.63 -21.87 12.20
CA PRO A 60 7.41 -22.56 11.83
C PRO A 60 6.17 -21.90 12.44
N PHE A 61 5.05 -21.98 11.73
CA PHE A 61 3.71 -21.69 12.26
C PHE A 61 2.68 -22.52 11.49
N HIS A 62 1.51 -22.76 12.07
CA HIS A 62 0.40 -23.40 11.37
C HIS A 62 -0.50 -22.35 10.71
N GLN A 63 -0.76 -22.56 9.42
CA GLN A 63 -1.84 -21.90 8.69
C GLN A 63 -3.03 -22.85 8.67
N ILE A 64 -4.09 -22.46 9.36
CA ILE A 64 -5.32 -23.23 9.52
C ILE A 64 -6.38 -22.58 8.63
N SER A 65 -7.10 -23.37 7.83
CA SER A 65 -8.15 -22.87 6.94
C SER A 65 -9.46 -23.58 7.24
N GLY A 66 -10.54 -22.82 7.36
CA GLY A 66 -11.89 -23.32 7.65
C GLY A 66 -12.98 -22.39 7.13
N VAL A 67 -14.24 -22.79 7.31
CA VAL A 67 -15.41 -22.01 6.89
C VAL A 67 -16.03 -21.31 8.09
N GLY A 68 -15.80 -20.00 8.20
CA GLY A 68 -16.26 -19.15 9.28
C GLY A 68 -15.11 -18.73 10.20
N PRO A 69 -15.40 -17.96 11.26
CA PRO A 69 -14.38 -17.51 12.20
C PRO A 69 -13.69 -18.68 12.91
N PRO A 70 -12.48 -18.45 13.48
CA PRO A 70 -11.76 -19.48 14.22
C PRO A 70 -12.65 -20.06 15.33
N PRO A 71 -12.78 -21.39 15.42
CA PRO A 71 -13.68 -21.99 16.38
C PRO A 71 -13.07 -21.87 17.79
N PRO A 72 -13.89 -21.64 18.84
CA PRO A 72 -13.40 -21.41 20.20
C PRO A 72 -12.75 -22.66 20.82
N ASP A 73 -13.06 -23.84 20.28
CA ASP A 73 -12.53 -25.14 20.68
C ASP A 73 -11.35 -25.59 19.81
N LEU A 74 -10.70 -24.67 19.08
CA LEU A 74 -9.52 -24.96 18.25
C LEU A 74 -8.30 -25.31 19.12
N THR A 75 -8.23 -26.57 19.54
CA THR A 75 -7.12 -27.12 20.33
C THR A 75 -5.86 -27.31 19.47
N GLY A 76 -4.69 -27.33 20.12
CA GLY A 76 -3.40 -27.55 19.45
C GLY A 76 -2.82 -26.33 18.70
N SER A 77 -3.59 -25.24 18.59
CA SER A 77 -3.08 -23.96 18.08
C SER A 77 -2.20 -23.25 19.11
N ASN A 78 -1.14 -22.60 18.64
CA ASN A 78 -0.18 -21.86 19.46
C ASN A 78 -0.09 -20.37 19.06
N PRO A 79 0.28 -19.48 20.00
CA PRO A 79 0.57 -18.08 19.68
C PRO A 79 1.50 -17.94 18.48
N GLY A 80 1.04 -17.21 17.45
CA GLY A 80 1.76 -17.04 16.18
C GLY A 80 1.18 -17.89 15.04
N ASP A 81 0.29 -18.84 15.32
CA ASP A 81 -0.50 -19.50 14.30
C ASP A 81 -1.50 -18.55 13.65
N VAL A 82 -1.94 -18.93 12.46
CA VAL A 82 -2.74 -18.11 11.57
C VAL A 82 -3.97 -18.90 11.16
N TYR A 83 -5.14 -18.26 11.18
CA TYR A 83 -6.38 -18.84 10.70
C TYR A 83 -6.93 -18.03 9.52
N VAL A 84 -7.30 -18.73 8.45
CA VAL A 84 -7.90 -18.20 7.23
C VAL A 84 -9.35 -18.64 7.17
N ASP A 85 -10.26 -17.68 7.34
CA ASP A 85 -11.68 -17.90 7.06
C ASP A 85 -11.87 -17.87 5.54
N ALA A 86 -12.17 -19.04 4.98
CA ALA A 86 -12.38 -19.26 3.56
C ALA A 86 -13.86 -19.16 3.15
N THR A 87 -14.72 -18.56 3.99
CA THR A 87 -16.14 -18.36 3.66
C THR A 87 -16.28 -17.51 2.39
N PRO A 88 -16.96 -18.01 1.34
CA PRO A 88 -17.15 -17.24 0.11
C PRO A 88 -17.79 -15.88 0.37
N GLY A 89 -17.16 -14.82 -0.13
CA GLY A 89 -17.61 -13.44 0.07
C GLY A 89 -17.33 -12.84 1.45
N GLN A 90 -16.82 -13.61 2.40
CA GLN A 90 -16.53 -13.17 3.77
C GLN A 90 -15.10 -13.53 4.24
N HIS A 91 -14.15 -13.63 3.29
CA HIS A 91 -12.77 -13.96 3.61
C HIS A 91 -12.20 -13.06 4.72
N ALA A 92 -11.64 -13.69 5.73
CA ALA A 92 -11.01 -13.01 6.85
C ALA A 92 -9.74 -13.74 7.27
N LEU A 93 -8.81 -12.99 7.86
CA LEU A 93 -7.56 -13.52 8.35
C LEU A 93 -7.44 -13.22 9.84
N TYR A 94 -6.93 -14.16 10.61
CA TYR A 94 -6.77 -14.05 12.05
C TYR A 94 -5.37 -14.52 12.43
N GLY A 95 -4.77 -13.89 13.43
CA GLY A 95 -3.55 -14.38 14.06
C GLY A 95 -3.79 -14.63 15.53
N GLN A 96 -3.27 -15.74 16.05
CA GLN A 96 -3.36 -16.05 17.47
C GLN A 96 -2.33 -15.22 18.23
N ILE A 97 -2.80 -14.39 19.16
CA ILE A 97 -1.95 -13.51 19.96
C ILE A 97 -1.47 -14.21 21.24
N ALA A 98 -0.63 -13.53 22.02
CA ALA A 98 0.10 -14.13 23.15
C ALA A 98 -0.80 -14.72 24.25
N ASP A 99 -2.04 -14.24 24.39
CA ASP A 99 -3.02 -14.74 25.36
C ASP A 99 -3.86 -15.91 24.82
N GLY A 100 -3.50 -16.46 23.65
CA GLY A 100 -4.20 -17.57 23.00
C GLY A 100 -5.47 -17.16 22.24
N ARG A 101 -5.89 -15.88 22.30
CA ARG A 101 -7.07 -15.42 21.56
C ARG A 101 -6.75 -15.18 20.08
N TRP A 102 -7.75 -15.37 19.24
CA TRP A 102 -7.67 -15.01 17.83
C TRP A 102 -7.98 -13.54 17.63
N LYS A 103 -7.08 -12.81 16.97
CA LYS A 103 -7.28 -11.41 16.58
C LYS A 103 -7.44 -11.31 15.07
N ARG A 104 -8.55 -10.71 14.62
CA ARG A 104 -8.80 -10.46 13.19
C ARG A 104 -7.81 -9.44 12.63
N TRP A 105 -7.25 -9.76 11.47
CA TRP A 105 -6.46 -8.88 10.63
C TRP A 105 -7.38 -7.96 9.84
N LEU A 106 -7.12 -6.65 9.91
CA LEU A 106 -7.87 -5.59 9.23
C LEU A 106 -9.29 -5.35 9.77
N ASP A 107 -9.36 -4.93 11.03
CA ASP A 107 -10.48 -4.14 11.52
C ASP A 107 -10.07 -2.65 11.54
N PRO A 108 -10.54 -1.77 10.61
CA PRO A 108 -11.09 -2.02 9.27
C PRO A 108 -10.32 -1.33 8.12
N GLY A 109 -10.14 -2.02 6.98
CA GLY A 109 -9.92 -1.42 5.65
C GLY A 109 -8.48 -1.13 5.20
N PRO A 110 -8.28 -0.74 3.90
CA PRO A 110 -6.99 -0.31 3.36
C PRO A 110 -6.60 1.04 3.98
N GLN A 111 -6.01 0.98 5.16
CA GLN A 111 -5.55 2.16 5.86
C GLN A 111 -4.15 2.57 5.36
N PRO A 112 -3.79 3.87 5.50
CA PRO A 112 -2.41 4.30 5.40
C PRO A 112 -1.51 3.40 6.26
N TRP A 113 -0.30 3.12 5.76
CA TRP A 113 0.66 2.22 6.41
C TRP A 113 0.79 2.50 7.91
N ASP A 114 0.85 3.76 8.32
CA ASP A 114 1.03 4.15 9.72
C ASP A 114 -0.10 3.62 10.61
N LYS A 115 -1.33 3.62 10.11
CA LYS A 115 -2.48 3.06 10.81
C LYS A 115 -2.58 1.54 10.67
N ALA A 116 -2.20 0.97 9.51
CA ALA A 116 -2.10 -0.48 9.34
C ALA A 116 -1.01 -1.10 10.24
N ALA A 117 0.07 -0.38 10.50
CA ALA A 117 1.11 -0.73 11.45
C ALA A 117 0.63 -0.56 12.89
N ALA A 118 -0.20 0.45 13.19
CA ALA A 118 -0.82 0.54 14.51
C ALA A 118 -1.80 -0.64 14.77
N ASN A 119 -2.63 -0.95 13.77
CA ASN A 119 -3.80 -1.83 13.94
C ASN A 119 -3.56 -3.28 13.53
N GLY A 120 -2.48 -3.58 12.80
CA GLY A 120 -2.14 -4.93 12.37
C GLY A 120 -1.89 -5.88 13.55
N VAL A 121 -2.19 -7.16 13.33
CA VAL A 121 -1.87 -8.23 14.30
C VAL A 121 -0.35 -8.38 14.35
N ARG A 122 0.24 -8.11 15.52
CA ARG A 122 1.68 -8.31 15.75
C ARG A 122 1.94 -9.76 16.13
N HIS A 123 3.07 -10.31 15.70
CA HIS A 123 3.46 -11.65 16.12
C HIS A 123 3.74 -11.64 17.64
N PRO A 124 3.25 -12.62 18.41
CA PRO A 124 3.39 -12.63 19.87
C PRO A 124 4.85 -12.64 20.35
N HIS A 125 5.71 -13.38 19.66
CA HIS A 125 7.13 -13.50 20.01
C HIS A 125 8.05 -12.53 19.24
N PHE A 126 7.62 -11.99 18.07
CA PHE A 126 8.48 -11.20 17.19
C PHE A 126 7.84 -9.84 16.92
N ARG A 127 8.14 -8.85 17.76
CA ARG A 127 7.48 -7.53 17.71
C ARG A 127 7.64 -6.78 16.39
N THR A 128 8.69 -7.10 15.64
CA THR A 128 8.99 -6.52 14.31
C THR A 128 8.15 -7.15 13.20
N ARG A 129 7.48 -8.28 13.47
CA ARG A 129 6.67 -9.05 12.53
C ARG A 129 5.18 -8.75 12.68
N ARG A 130 4.51 -8.71 11.54
CA ARG A 130 3.08 -8.42 11.43
C ARG A 130 2.44 -9.40 10.48
N LEU A 131 1.24 -9.84 10.84
CA LEU A 131 0.44 -10.67 9.95
C LEU A 131 0.11 -9.85 8.70
N TRP A 132 0.33 -10.43 7.52
CA TRP A 132 0.02 -9.79 6.25
C TRP A 132 -0.25 -10.83 5.17
N CYS A 133 -1.00 -10.44 4.13
CA CYS A 133 -1.23 -11.23 2.93
C CYS A 133 -0.61 -10.53 1.72
N SER A 134 0.33 -11.22 1.05
CA SER A 134 0.98 -10.76 -0.18
C SER A 134 0.56 -11.65 -1.35
N THR A 135 0.46 -11.08 -2.55
CA THR A 135 0.18 -11.85 -3.78
C THR A 135 1.29 -12.85 -4.10
N ALA A 136 2.56 -12.54 -3.77
CA ALA A 136 3.70 -13.37 -4.14
C ALA A 136 3.98 -14.51 -3.16
N LYS A 137 3.74 -14.29 -1.87
CA LYS A 137 4.08 -15.25 -0.80
C LYS A 137 2.85 -15.80 -0.05
N GLY A 138 1.66 -15.31 -0.39
CA GLY A 138 0.44 -15.58 0.35
C GLY A 138 0.46 -14.96 1.74
N VAL A 139 -0.20 -15.63 2.67
CA VAL A 139 -0.32 -15.27 4.09
C VAL A 139 0.97 -15.63 4.85
N SER A 140 1.55 -14.66 5.57
CA SER A 140 2.74 -14.90 6.40
C SER A 140 2.97 -13.78 7.43
N TRP A 141 4.07 -13.87 8.17
CA TRP A 141 4.54 -12.88 9.13
C TRP A 141 5.66 -12.03 8.51
N PHE A 142 5.32 -10.80 8.15
CA PHE A 142 6.20 -9.90 7.41
C PHE A 142 6.78 -8.81 8.31
N THR A 143 8.00 -8.36 8.01
CA THR A 143 8.54 -7.14 8.63
C THR A 143 7.77 -5.91 8.16
N ALA A 144 7.81 -4.85 8.96
CA ALA A 144 7.26 -3.55 8.58
C ALA A 144 7.77 -3.04 7.23
N SER A 145 9.09 -3.15 6.99
CA SER A 145 9.72 -2.75 5.74
C SER A 145 9.20 -3.54 4.54
N THR A 146 9.00 -4.87 4.70
CA THR A 146 8.48 -5.72 3.62
C THR A 146 7.02 -5.40 3.29
N VAL A 147 6.20 -5.14 4.32
CA VAL A 147 4.80 -4.75 4.10
C VAL A 147 4.73 -3.43 3.35
N ARG A 148 5.50 -2.41 3.76
CA ARG A 148 5.57 -1.11 3.08
C ARG A 148 5.94 -1.26 1.60
N LYS A 149 7.02 -1.99 1.29
CA LYS A 149 7.45 -2.27 -0.09
C LYS A 149 6.36 -2.98 -0.90
N ASN A 150 5.69 -3.98 -0.32
CA ASN A 150 4.60 -4.69 -0.99
C ASN A 150 3.39 -3.78 -1.28
N GLN A 151 3.07 -2.87 -0.37
CA GLN A 151 1.99 -1.89 -0.57
C GLN A 151 2.35 -0.87 -1.64
N GLU A 152 3.57 -0.34 -1.62
CA GLU A 152 4.08 0.58 -2.66
C GLU A 152 4.02 -0.08 -4.03
N ARG A 153 4.46 -1.34 -4.14
CA ARG A 153 4.35 -2.14 -5.37
C ARG A 153 2.89 -2.33 -5.80
N ALA A 154 1.99 -2.67 -4.87
CA ALA A 154 0.58 -2.84 -5.18
C ALA A 154 -0.09 -1.53 -5.62
N ARG A 155 0.30 -0.39 -5.04
CA ARG A 155 -0.15 0.94 -5.47
C ARG A 155 0.37 1.28 -6.86
N ALA A 156 1.66 1.07 -7.12
CA ALA A 156 2.24 1.27 -8.43
C ALA A 156 1.54 0.42 -9.51
N GLN A 157 1.27 -0.86 -9.21
CA GLN A 157 0.52 -1.74 -10.12
C GLN A 157 -0.90 -1.26 -10.40
N ARG A 158 -1.60 -0.69 -9.40
CA ARG A 158 -2.94 -0.08 -9.62
C ARG A 158 -2.87 1.18 -10.48
N LEU A 159 -1.82 1.99 -10.32
CA LEU A 159 -1.61 3.21 -11.11
C LEU A 159 -1.16 2.93 -12.54
N VAL A 160 -0.57 1.77 -12.81
CA VAL A 160 -0.21 1.29 -14.17
C VAL A 160 -1.37 0.55 -14.85
N ALA A 161 -2.40 0.15 -14.10
CA ALA A 161 -3.59 -0.50 -14.63
C ALA A 161 -4.76 0.41 -15.14
N PRO A 162 -4.68 1.75 -15.31
CA PRO A 162 -5.85 2.55 -15.67
C PRO A 162 -6.34 2.35 -17.12
N GLY A 163 -5.63 1.55 -17.94
CA GLY A 163 -6.03 1.27 -19.34
C GLY A 163 -6.85 0.00 -19.54
N VAL A 164 -6.66 -1.06 -18.75
CA VAL A 164 -7.23 -2.38 -19.10
C VAL A 164 -8.67 -2.55 -18.62
N HIS A 165 -9.03 -2.04 -17.44
CA HIS A 165 -10.35 -2.30 -16.89
C HIS A 165 -11.51 -1.50 -17.52
N LYS A 166 -11.26 -0.33 -18.13
CA LYS A 166 -12.34 0.42 -18.80
C LYS A 166 -12.76 -0.25 -20.10
N ASP A 167 -11.80 -0.71 -20.89
CA ASP A 167 -12.08 -1.42 -22.15
C ASP A 167 -12.56 -2.85 -21.92
N GLU A 168 -12.06 -3.53 -20.88
CA GLU A 168 -12.54 -4.88 -20.56
C GLU A 168 -13.96 -4.84 -19.97
N ALA A 169 -14.29 -3.86 -19.12
CA ALA A 169 -15.67 -3.64 -18.68
C ALA A 169 -16.59 -3.17 -19.82
N ALA A 170 -16.08 -2.45 -20.82
CA ALA A 170 -16.82 -2.14 -22.05
C ALA A 170 -17.08 -3.42 -22.88
N ARG A 171 -16.06 -4.26 -23.07
CA ARG A 171 -16.17 -5.57 -23.75
C ARG A 171 -17.11 -6.53 -23.05
N PHE A 172 -17.11 -6.61 -21.72
CA PHE A 172 -18.08 -7.42 -20.98
C PHE A 172 -19.52 -6.90 -21.11
N ARG A 173 -19.70 -5.57 -21.13
CA ARG A 173 -21.02 -4.96 -21.38
C ARG A 173 -21.49 -5.23 -22.81
N GLU A 174 -20.60 -5.12 -23.79
CA GLU A 174 -20.88 -5.41 -25.19
C GLU A 174 -21.22 -6.89 -25.41
N ALA A 175 -20.43 -7.80 -24.82
CA ALA A 175 -20.70 -9.23 -24.84
C ALA A 175 -22.03 -9.59 -24.16
N ALA A 176 -22.37 -8.96 -23.03
CA ALA A 176 -23.65 -9.16 -22.37
C ALA A 176 -24.84 -8.70 -23.23
N VAL A 177 -24.70 -7.56 -23.92
CA VAL A 177 -25.71 -7.06 -24.87
C VAL A 177 -25.90 -8.03 -26.04
N LEU A 178 -24.81 -8.55 -26.61
CA LEU A 178 -24.88 -9.55 -27.69
C LEU A 178 -25.57 -10.84 -27.23
N ILE A 179 -25.25 -11.35 -26.04
CA ILE A 179 -25.90 -12.54 -25.47
C ILE A 179 -27.40 -12.30 -25.24
N SER A 180 -27.76 -11.15 -24.66
CA SER A 180 -29.18 -10.79 -24.46
C SER A 180 -29.94 -10.63 -25.78
N ALA A 181 -29.30 -10.05 -26.82
CA ALA A 181 -29.88 -9.92 -28.15
C ALA A 181 -30.08 -11.29 -28.83
N SER A 182 -29.10 -12.19 -28.74
CA SER A 182 -29.21 -13.56 -29.27
C SER A 182 -30.31 -14.36 -28.56
N LEU A 183 -30.44 -14.22 -27.24
CA LEU A 183 -31.53 -14.86 -26.48
C LEU A 183 -32.89 -14.30 -26.87
N ALA A 184 -33.03 -12.98 -27.02
CA ALA A 184 -34.28 -12.35 -27.46
C ALA A 184 -34.66 -12.77 -28.90
N ALA A 185 -33.69 -12.92 -29.80
CA ALA A 185 -33.92 -13.38 -31.16
C ALA A 185 -34.31 -14.87 -31.20
N GLY A 186 -33.71 -15.72 -30.36
CA GLY A 186 -34.06 -17.14 -30.26
C GLY A 186 -35.45 -17.40 -29.67
N VAL A 187 -35.93 -16.53 -28.78
CA VAL A 187 -37.27 -16.64 -28.17
C VAL A 187 -38.40 -16.30 -29.16
N LEU A 188 -38.13 -15.52 -30.21
CA LEU A 188 -39.13 -15.17 -31.23
C LEU A 188 -39.42 -16.29 -32.25
N GLN A 189 -38.61 -17.36 -32.28
CA GLN A 189 -38.74 -18.43 -33.27
C GLN A 189 -39.48 -19.68 -32.79
N GLN A 190 -39.92 -19.73 -31.53
CA GLN A 190 -40.73 -20.82 -30.99
C GLN A 190 -42.13 -20.34 -30.57
N GLN A 191 -42.99 -20.13 -31.56
CA GLN A 191 -44.45 -20.13 -31.36
C GLN A 191 -44.97 -21.57 -31.57
N PRO A 192 -45.31 -22.32 -30.50
CA PRO A 192 -46.11 -23.52 -30.66
C PRO A 192 -47.56 -23.14 -31.01
N LYS A 193 -48.01 -23.63 -32.16
CA LYS A 193 -49.42 -23.64 -32.59
C LYS A 193 -50.30 -24.31 -31.53
N ALA A 194 -51.48 -23.72 -31.35
CA ALA A 194 -52.53 -24.02 -30.38
C ALA A 194 -53.01 -25.48 -30.25
N ALA A 195 -53.46 -25.83 -29.03
CA ALA A 195 -54.72 -26.53 -28.71
C ALA A 195 -54.90 -26.49 -27.17
N SER A 196 -55.87 -25.76 -26.60
CA SER A 196 -57.29 -26.06 -26.39
C SER A 196 -57.60 -26.92 -25.14
N ALA A 197 -58.70 -26.53 -24.47
CA ALA A 197 -59.51 -27.23 -23.45
C ALA A 197 -59.21 -27.07 -21.94
N SER A 198 -59.89 -26.08 -21.35
CA SER A 198 -60.84 -26.18 -20.22
C SER A 198 -60.72 -27.30 -19.16
N HIS A 199 -60.63 -26.91 -17.87
CA HIS A 199 -61.66 -27.27 -16.89
C HIS A 199 -61.58 -26.49 -15.58
N ALA A 200 -62.75 -26.20 -15.03
CA ALA A 200 -63.03 -25.38 -13.86
C ALA A 200 -63.28 -26.20 -12.59
N ARG A 201 -62.97 -25.63 -11.40
CA ARG A 201 -63.63 -25.78 -10.07
C ARG A 201 -62.72 -25.10 -9.03
N ARG A 202 -63.07 -24.03 -8.30
CA ARG A 202 -64.22 -23.64 -7.45
C ARG A 202 -64.30 -24.39 -6.10
N ARG A 203 -63.99 -23.67 -5.00
CA ARG A 203 -64.58 -23.63 -3.61
C ARG A 203 -63.46 -23.50 -2.55
N ARG A 204 -63.38 -22.40 -1.79
CA ARG A 204 -64.17 -21.87 -0.64
C ARG A 204 -63.68 -22.41 0.71
N SER A 205 -63.28 -21.49 1.63
CA SER A 205 -63.66 -21.37 3.06
C SER A 205 -62.55 -20.64 3.85
N SER A 206 -62.73 -19.38 4.27
CA SER A 206 -63.25 -18.90 5.58
C SER A 206 -62.18 -18.92 6.71
N SER A 207 -61.54 -17.79 7.03
CA SER A 207 -61.92 -16.78 8.06
C SER A 207 -61.58 -17.17 9.50
N HIS A 208 -60.71 -16.41 10.17
CA HIS A 208 -60.87 -15.94 11.57
C HIS A 208 -59.88 -14.81 11.89
N CYS A 209 -60.35 -13.88 12.73
CA CYS A 209 -59.87 -12.51 12.96
C CYS A 209 -58.87 -12.37 14.14
N SER A 210 -57.94 -11.40 13.98
CA SER A 210 -57.49 -10.29 14.88
C SER A 210 -57.15 -10.54 16.38
N PRO A 211 -56.35 -9.68 17.08
CA PRO A 211 -56.07 -8.25 16.81
C PRO A 211 -54.59 -7.78 17.00
N PRO A 212 -54.29 -6.47 16.79
CA PRO A 212 -52.93 -5.93 16.70
C PRO A 212 -52.41 -5.33 18.03
N PHE A 213 -51.10 -5.38 18.21
CA PHE A 213 -50.37 -4.70 19.28
C PHE A 213 -50.09 -3.23 18.93
N GLU A 214 -50.47 -2.33 19.83
CA GLU A 214 -50.10 -0.91 19.81
C GLU A 214 -48.61 -0.69 20.22
N PRO A 215 -47.94 0.34 19.68
CA PRO A 215 -46.65 0.80 20.18
C PRO A 215 -46.78 1.98 21.16
N SER A 216 -46.04 1.92 22.28
CA SER A 216 -45.85 3.04 23.21
C SER A 216 -44.98 4.18 22.63
N PRO A 217 -45.24 5.44 22.99
CA PRO A 217 -44.44 6.59 22.56
C PRO A 217 -43.23 6.86 23.49
N VAL A 218 -42.10 7.20 22.86
CA VAL A 218 -40.86 7.68 23.50
C VAL A 218 -40.89 9.21 23.56
N PRO A 219 -40.44 9.86 24.66
CA PRO A 219 -40.45 11.32 24.76
C PRO A 219 -39.32 11.99 23.97
N VAL A 220 -39.69 13.05 23.25
CA VAL A 220 -38.83 13.96 22.48
C VAL A 220 -38.11 14.93 23.41
N LEU A 221 -36.77 14.90 23.39
CA LEU A 221 -35.90 15.84 24.10
C LEU A 221 -35.81 17.18 23.35
N GLY A 222 -36.10 18.26 24.08
CA GLY A 222 -36.24 19.62 23.57
C GLY A 222 -34.94 20.27 23.09
N LYS A 223 -35.04 20.97 21.96
CA LYS A 223 -34.01 21.89 21.45
C LYS A 223 -34.19 23.26 22.10
N ARG A 224 -33.22 23.71 22.92
CA ARG A 224 -33.12 25.10 23.37
C ARG A 224 -32.46 25.95 22.27
N LYS A 225 -33.21 26.90 21.69
CA LYS A 225 -32.66 28.02 20.91
C LYS A 225 -32.33 29.16 21.86
N MET A 226 -31.05 29.51 21.97
CA MET A 226 -30.59 30.74 22.62
C MET A 226 -30.68 31.87 21.58
N GLY A 227 -31.64 32.78 21.76
CA GLY A 227 -31.69 34.04 21.03
C GLY A 227 -30.84 35.08 21.77
N VAL A 228 -29.69 35.46 21.18
CA VAL A 228 -28.91 36.60 21.65
C VAL A 228 -29.43 37.84 20.95
N SER A 229 -30.04 38.72 21.74
CA SER A 229 -30.47 40.06 21.35
C SER A 229 -29.25 40.98 21.32
N THR A 230 -28.83 41.44 20.14
CA THR A 230 -27.90 42.55 19.98
C THR A 230 -28.69 43.84 19.75
N ARG A 231 -28.66 44.71 20.78
CA ARG A 231 -29.16 46.08 20.69
C ARG A 231 -28.28 46.89 19.73
N ARG A 232 -28.94 47.61 18.84
CA ARG A 232 -28.39 48.72 18.06
C ARG A 232 -27.87 49.81 19.00
N ILE A 233 -26.60 50.16 18.85
CA ILE A 233 -26.11 51.52 19.11
C ILE A 233 -25.58 52.02 17.77
N ALA A 234 -26.35 52.90 17.14
CA ALA A 234 -25.90 53.67 15.99
C ALA A 234 -25.33 54.98 16.53
N SER A 235 -24.02 55.17 16.43
CA SER A 235 -23.40 56.50 16.51
C SER A 235 -22.58 56.74 15.26
N LYS A 236 -22.85 57.89 14.64
CA LYS A 236 -22.18 58.47 13.49
C LYS A 236 -20.66 58.45 13.67
N CYS A 237 -19.96 57.71 12.82
CA CYS A 237 -18.55 57.91 12.52
C CYS A 237 -18.39 57.82 11.00
N ASP A 238 -17.69 58.80 10.43
CA ASP A 238 -17.52 58.99 8.99
C ASP A 238 -16.93 57.74 8.32
N GLY A 239 -17.69 57.14 7.40
CA GLY A 239 -17.35 55.88 6.74
C GLY A 239 -16.12 55.93 5.83
N ALA A 240 -15.57 57.11 5.55
CA ALA A 240 -14.36 57.25 4.74
C ALA A 240 -13.08 56.86 5.51
N LEU A 241 -12.92 57.30 6.76
CA LEU A 241 -11.72 57.01 7.56
C LEU A 241 -11.65 55.55 8.03
N ILE A 242 -12.80 54.91 8.23
CA ILE A 242 -12.87 53.49 8.62
C ILE A 242 -12.52 52.58 7.43
N GLY A 243 -12.90 52.95 6.21
CA GLY A 243 -12.55 52.20 4.99
C GLY A 243 -11.04 52.13 4.77
N ASP A 244 -10.36 53.28 4.85
CA ASP A 244 -8.92 53.37 4.61
C ASP A 244 -8.11 52.66 5.69
N THR A 245 -8.56 52.74 6.95
CA THR A 245 -7.93 52.03 8.08
C THR A 245 -8.10 50.51 7.94
N ILE A 246 -9.26 50.03 7.46
CA ILE A 246 -9.49 48.59 7.23
C ILE A 246 -8.68 48.08 6.05
N CYS A 247 -8.50 48.86 4.99
CA CYS A 247 -7.66 48.48 3.85
C CYS A 247 -6.18 48.41 4.27
N TYR A 248 -5.67 49.41 5.00
CA TYR A 248 -4.31 49.40 5.54
C TYR A 248 -4.04 48.20 6.46
N LEU A 249 -4.95 47.92 7.39
CA LEU A 249 -4.83 46.76 8.28
C LEU A 249 -4.95 45.41 7.54
N LYS A 250 -5.64 45.35 6.39
CA LYS A 250 -5.70 44.13 5.57
C LYS A 250 -4.40 43.91 4.78
N GLU A 251 -3.81 44.98 4.26
CA GLU A 251 -2.51 44.90 3.56
C GLU A 251 -1.38 44.55 4.53
N GLU A 252 -1.36 45.15 5.71
CA GLU A 252 -0.36 44.86 6.75
C GLU A 252 -0.50 43.42 7.28
N ASN A 253 -1.73 42.90 7.41
CA ASN A 253 -1.96 41.49 7.75
C ASN A 253 -1.57 40.53 6.61
N ALA A 254 -1.70 40.94 5.34
CA ALA A 254 -1.27 40.13 4.21
C ALA A 254 0.26 40.04 4.13
N ASP A 255 0.96 41.15 4.37
CA ASP A 255 2.43 41.19 4.43
C ASP A 255 2.98 40.37 5.61
N LEU A 256 2.34 40.46 6.79
CA LEU A 256 2.68 39.61 7.93
C LEU A 256 2.44 38.13 7.66
N ALA A 257 1.34 37.76 7.02
CA ALA A 257 1.06 36.37 6.64
C ALA A 257 2.10 35.82 5.63
N ALA A 258 2.51 36.64 4.66
CA ALA A 258 3.56 36.27 3.70
C ALA A 258 4.92 36.09 4.38
N LYS A 259 5.26 36.96 5.34
CA LYS A 259 6.48 36.85 6.15
C LYS A 259 6.50 35.60 7.03
N ILE A 260 5.38 35.26 7.67
CA ILE A 260 5.24 34.03 8.48
C ILE A 260 5.43 32.79 7.59
N SER A 261 4.75 32.73 6.44
CA SER A 261 4.89 31.61 5.49
C SER A 261 6.33 31.45 4.97
N THR A 262 7.02 32.56 4.72
CA THR A 262 8.43 32.54 4.30
C THR A 262 9.34 32.04 5.41
N LEU A 263 9.09 32.44 6.66
CA LEU A 263 9.86 31.97 7.83
C LEU A 263 9.61 30.50 8.14
N GLU A 264 8.38 30.02 8.03
CA GLU A 264 8.04 28.59 8.17
C GLU A 264 8.74 27.74 7.11
N THR A 265 8.79 28.22 5.86
CA THR A 265 9.50 27.54 4.78
C THR A 265 11.01 27.51 5.04
N ARG A 266 11.61 28.61 5.51
CA ARG A 266 13.04 28.66 5.85
C ARG A 266 13.39 27.76 7.04
N LEU A 267 12.52 27.69 8.05
CA LEU A 267 12.69 26.81 9.21
C LEU A 267 12.56 25.33 8.81
N ALA A 268 11.61 25.00 7.94
CA ALA A 268 11.47 23.64 7.41
C ALA A 268 12.69 23.19 6.60
N LEU A 269 13.27 24.11 5.80
CA LEU A 269 14.50 23.83 5.04
C LEU A 269 15.72 23.67 5.95
N SER A 270 15.89 24.51 6.99
CA SER A 270 17.03 24.38 7.91
C SER A 270 16.97 23.10 8.74
N LEU A 271 15.77 22.70 9.19
CA LEU A 271 15.57 21.44 9.90
C LEU A 271 15.84 20.23 9.00
N PHE A 272 15.47 20.32 7.72
CA PHE A 272 15.76 19.27 6.74
C PHE A 272 17.26 19.16 6.43
N GLU A 273 17.99 20.27 6.37
CA GLU A 273 19.44 20.29 6.17
C GLU A 273 20.19 19.67 7.37
N GLU A 274 19.79 20.00 8.61
CA GLU A 274 20.37 19.40 9.82
C GLU A 274 20.10 17.89 9.91
N GLU A 275 18.85 17.45 9.68
CA GLU A 275 18.50 16.01 9.68
C GLU A 275 19.20 15.24 8.53
N SER A 276 19.38 15.87 7.37
CA SER A 276 20.10 15.30 6.24
C SER A 276 21.60 15.14 6.52
N GLN A 277 22.19 16.08 7.26
CA GLN A 277 23.60 16.04 7.63
C GLN A 277 23.87 14.98 8.70
N GLU A 278 23.01 14.87 9.73
CA GLU A 278 23.09 13.79 10.72
C GLU A 278 22.86 12.41 10.10
N PHE A 279 21.90 12.29 9.18
CA PHE A 279 21.65 11.05 8.46
C PHE A 279 22.83 10.66 7.56
N SER A 280 23.47 11.63 6.90
CA SER A 280 24.65 11.38 6.07
C SER A 280 25.84 10.93 6.90
N GLN A 281 26.11 11.56 8.05
CA GLN A 281 27.19 11.15 8.97
C GLN A 281 26.94 9.77 9.59
N TRP A 282 25.70 9.47 9.96
CA TRP A 282 25.30 8.15 10.44
C TRP A 282 25.43 7.08 9.34
N ALA A 283 24.98 7.38 8.12
CA ALA A 283 25.09 6.48 6.98
C ALA A 283 26.56 6.21 6.62
N GLU A 284 27.42 7.24 6.62
CA GLU A 284 28.86 7.07 6.41
C GLU A 284 29.52 6.22 7.50
N GLY A 285 29.12 6.38 8.77
CA GLY A 285 29.61 5.56 9.88
C GLY A 285 29.20 4.09 9.75
N VAL A 286 27.93 3.83 9.46
CA VAL A 286 27.39 2.47 9.27
C VAL A 286 27.98 1.80 8.03
N ILE A 287 28.18 2.54 6.95
CA ILE A 287 28.81 2.05 5.72
C ILE A 287 30.28 1.71 5.99
N ARG A 288 31.02 2.57 6.70
CA ARG A 288 32.44 2.36 7.04
C ARG A 288 32.66 1.14 7.92
N ASP A 289 31.93 1.04 9.03
CA ASP A 289 32.07 -0.06 9.99
C ASP A 289 31.56 -1.40 9.41
N GLY A 290 30.51 -1.32 8.58
CA GLY A 290 30.00 -2.47 7.83
C GLY A 290 30.98 -2.96 6.76
N LEU A 291 31.61 -2.05 6.01
CA LEU A 291 32.59 -2.39 4.98
C LEU A 291 33.87 -2.97 5.57
N GLU A 292 34.40 -2.45 6.68
CA GLU A 292 35.63 -3.00 7.28
C GLU A 292 35.42 -4.43 7.79
N THR A 293 34.29 -4.68 8.44
CA THR A 293 33.93 -6.00 8.98
C THR A 293 33.64 -7.01 7.86
N GLN A 294 32.95 -6.58 6.80
CA GLN A 294 32.71 -7.42 5.62
C GLN A 294 33.99 -7.64 4.80
N THR A 295 34.88 -6.65 4.70
CA THR A 295 36.16 -6.77 3.97
C THR A 295 37.09 -7.78 4.65
N LEU A 296 37.10 -7.86 5.98
CA LEU A 296 37.88 -8.86 6.71
C LEU A 296 37.32 -10.28 6.55
N ALA A 297 35.99 -10.43 6.58
CA ALA A 297 35.32 -11.71 6.34
C ALA A 297 35.45 -12.17 4.87
N PHE A 298 35.40 -11.24 3.93
CA PHE A 298 35.52 -11.47 2.49
C PHE A 298 36.96 -11.82 2.09
N LYS A 299 37.98 -11.16 2.68
CA LYS A 299 39.40 -11.52 2.49
C LYS A 299 39.72 -12.95 2.92
N ASN A 300 39.05 -13.46 3.95
CA ASN A 300 39.21 -14.85 4.40
C ASN A 300 38.48 -15.88 3.53
N GLN A 301 37.46 -15.48 2.75
CA GLN A 301 36.74 -16.35 1.80
C GLN A 301 37.35 -16.40 0.39
N LEU A 302 38.20 -15.45 0.01
CA LEU A 302 38.69 -15.28 -1.37
C LEU A 302 39.82 -16.24 -1.80
N GLY A 303 40.29 -17.15 -0.94
CA GLY A 303 41.41 -18.05 -1.25
C GLY A 303 41.21 -18.97 -2.46
N VAL A 304 39.97 -19.18 -2.92
CA VAL A 304 39.67 -20.06 -4.07
C VAL A 304 38.80 -19.39 -5.15
N ASN A 305 37.95 -18.42 -4.80
CA ASN A 305 37.06 -17.73 -5.77
C ASN A 305 37.54 -16.32 -6.17
N GLY A 306 38.64 -15.81 -5.62
CA GLY A 306 39.06 -14.43 -5.83
C GLY A 306 39.46 -14.05 -7.25
N ARG A 307 39.94 -15.02 -8.06
CA ARG A 307 40.26 -14.74 -9.47
C ARG A 307 39.03 -14.40 -10.31
N LYS A 308 37.95 -15.19 -10.19
CA LYS A 308 36.70 -14.93 -10.92
C LYS A 308 36.05 -13.60 -10.53
N TYR A 309 36.20 -13.21 -9.26
CA TYR A 309 35.72 -11.91 -8.80
C TYR A 309 36.55 -10.75 -9.37
N LEU A 310 37.88 -10.89 -9.40
CA LEU A 310 38.77 -9.89 -10.02
C LEU A 310 38.52 -9.76 -11.52
N ASP A 311 38.23 -10.86 -12.21
CA ASP A 311 37.87 -10.84 -13.64
C ASP A 311 36.55 -10.09 -13.86
N LEU A 312 35.53 -10.34 -13.02
CA LEU A 312 34.25 -9.61 -13.07
C LEU A 312 34.39 -8.12 -12.74
N VAL A 313 35.25 -7.77 -11.78
CA VAL A 313 35.55 -6.36 -11.45
C VAL A 313 36.26 -5.66 -12.60
N ALA A 314 37.16 -6.36 -13.30
CA ALA A 314 37.82 -5.83 -14.49
C ALA A 314 36.83 -5.66 -15.67
N GLU A 315 35.90 -6.59 -15.85
CA GLU A 315 34.81 -6.47 -16.84
C GLU A 315 33.89 -5.28 -16.52
N LEU A 316 33.54 -5.09 -15.24
CA LEU A 316 32.71 -3.96 -14.81
C LEU A 316 33.40 -2.62 -15.08
N ALA A 317 34.70 -2.51 -14.75
CA ALA A 317 35.48 -1.30 -15.02
C ALA A 317 35.62 -1.00 -16.53
N ALA A 318 35.69 -2.04 -17.37
CA ALA A 318 35.68 -1.87 -18.82
C ALA A 318 34.33 -1.32 -19.32
N VAL A 319 33.21 -1.81 -18.77
CA VAL A 319 31.87 -1.31 -19.10
C VAL A 319 31.68 0.14 -18.65
N GLU A 320 32.13 0.50 -17.45
CA GLU A 320 32.09 1.89 -16.95
C GLU A 320 32.90 2.83 -17.86
N THR A 321 34.09 2.38 -18.29
CA THR A 321 34.92 3.14 -19.24
C THR A 321 34.22 3.34 -20.58
N GLN A 322 33.55 2.29 -21.08
CA GLN A 322 32.79 2.37 -22.33
C GLN A 322 31.58 3.31 -22.21
N LEU A 323 30.88 3.29 -21.08
CA LEU A 323 29.77 4.20 -20.83
C LEU A 323 30.22 5.65 -20.81
N ALA A 324 31.32 5.96 -20.12
CA ALA A 324 31.89 7.31 -20.08
C ALA A 324 32.32 7.80 -21.49
N GLN A 325 32.81 6.90 -22.35
CA GLN A 325 33.14 7.24 -23.74
C GLN A 325 31.90 7.55 -24.58
N GLU A 326 30.79 6.84 -24.38
CA GLU A 326 29.53 7.11 -25.06
C GLU A 326 28.87 8.40 -24.56
N GLU A 327 28.94 8.69 -23.26
CA GLU A 327 28.48 9.97 -22.69
C GLU A 327 29.25 11.14 -23.29
N ALA A 328 30.59 11.06 -23.38
CA ALA A 328 31.41 12.08 -24.02
C ALA A 328 31.03 12.27 -25.51
N ARG A 329 30.74 11.18 -26.24
CA ARG A 329 30.26 11.25 -27.63
C ARG A 329 28.90 11.94 -27.74
N CYS A 330 28.00 11.69 -26.80
CA CYS A 330 26.70 12.35 -26.76
C CYS A 330 26.84 13.86 -26.48
N GLU A 331 27.75 14.25 -25.58
CA GLU A 331 28.06 15.66 -25.33
C GLU A 331 28.63 16.35 -26.57
N ASP A 332 29.62 15.74 -27.23
CA ASP A 332 30.19 16.28 -28.48
C ASP A 332 29.12 16.42 -29.58
N ALA A 333 28.23 15.44 -29.72
CA ALA A 333 27.12 15.49 -30.67
C ALA A 333 26.13 16.61 -30.33
N GLN A 334 25.84 16.83 -29.04
CA GLN A 334 24.97 17.91 -28.60
C GLN A 334 25.59 19.29 -28.86
N ILE A 335 26.90 19.44 -28.63
CA ILE A 335 27.65 20.66 -28.95
C ILE A 335 27.59 20.93 -30.46
N ALA A 336 27.84 19.91 -31.29
CA ALA A 336 27.76 20.02 -32.75
C ALA A 336 26.36 20.43 -33.23
N LEU A 337 25.31 19.86 -32.63
CA LEU A 337 23.92 20.22 -32.95
C LEU A 337 23.63 21.69 -32.59
N ASN A 338 24.07 22.14 -31.42
CA ASN A 338 23.87 23.53 -30.98
C ASN A 338 24.61 24.52 -31.89
N LEU A 339 25.81 24.17 -32.38
CA LEU A 339 26.55 24.98 -33.34
C LEU A 339 25.81 25.08 -34.67
N ALA A 340 25.30 23.96 -35.19
CA ALA A 340 24.52 23.95 -36.44
C ALA A 340 23.25 24.82 -36.34
N VAL A 341 22.52 24.75 -35.21
CA VAL A 341 21.34 25.60 -34.97
C VAL A 341 21.73 27.09 -34.92
N SER A 342 22.87 27.42 -34.30
CA SER A 342 23.36 28.80 -34.25
C SER A 342 23.75 29.34 -35.63
N GLU A 343 24.30 28.52 -36.52
CA GLU A 343 24.63 28.91 -37.90
C GLU A 343 23.36 29.20 -38.72
N ASP A 344 22.32 28.37 -38.56
CA ASP A 344 21.02 28.58 -39.19
C ASP A 344 20.33 29.86 -38.70
N GLU A 345 20.36 30.14 -37.39
CA GLU A 345 19.82 31.38 -36.83
C GLU A 345 20.53 32.63 -37.37
N GLU A 346 21.87 32.58 -37.50
CA GLU A 346 22.64 33.68 -38.06
C GLU A 346 22.36 33.87 -39.57
N CYS A 347 22.21 32.77 -40.31
CA CYS A 347 21.77 32.80 -41.71
C CYS A 347 20.41 33.48 -41.87
N MET A 348 19.44 33.12 -41.02
CA MET A 348 18.11 33.74 -40.99
C MET A 348 18.17 35.23 -40.65
N ARG A 349 19.01 35.64 -39.68
CA ARG A 349 19.21 37.08 -39.38
C ARG A 349 19.80 37.85 -40.55
N GLN A 350 20.78 37.28 -41.26
CA GLN A 350 21.35 37.92 -42.44
C GLN A 350 20.33 38.05 -43.58
N PHE A 351 19.47 37.05 -43.75
CA PHE A 351 18.37 37.10 -44.70
C PHE A 351 17.36 38.22 -44.35
N ASP A 352 16.94 38.33 -43.09
CA ASP A 352 16.05 39.39 -42.62
C ASP A 352 16.67 40.79 -42.78
N LEU A 353 17.97 40.93 -42.52
CA LEU A 353 18.69 42.18 -42.74
C LEU A 353 18.73 42.56 -44.23
N ALA A 354 19.01 41.59 -45.11
CA ALA A 354 19.04 41.82 -46.56
C ALA A 354 17.65 42.18 -47.11
N THR A 355 16.59 41.53 -46.65
CA THR A 355 15.21 41.85 -47.08
C THR A 355 14.76 43.22 -46.56
N SER A 356 15.14 43.59 -45.32
CA SER A 356 14.88 44.93 -44.77
C SER A 356 15.57 46.04 -45.58
N GLN A 357 16.83 45.83 -45.98
CA GLN A 357 17.57 46.78 -46.81
C GLN A 357 16.94 46.92 -48.20
N LEU A 358 16.52 45.82 -48.83
CA LEU A 358 15.86 45.85 -50.14
C LEU A 358 14.52 46.60 -50.09
N GLY A 359 13.74 46.42 -49.03
CA GLY A 359 12.48 47.14 -48.80
C GLY A 359 12.64 48.65 -48.61
N SER A 360 13.80 49.12 -48.14
CA SER A 360 14.08 50.55 -48.03
C SER A 360 14.49 51.20 -49.36
N THR A 361 15.09 50.45 -50.28
CA THR A 361 15.52 50.95 -51.59
C THR A 361 14.39 50.99 -52.63
N PHE A 362 13.44 50.06 -52.57
CA PHE A 362 12.24 50.12 -53.39
C PHE A 362 11.14 50.82 -52.59
N GLY A 363 11.11 52.15 -52.66
CA GLY A 363 10.04 52.96 -52.08
C GLY A 363 8.70 52.68 -52.77
N TRP A 364 7.99 51.65 -52.30
CA TRP A 364 6.57 51.48 -52.58
C TRP A 364 5.80 52.32 -51.56
N ALA A 365 5.52 53.56 -51.94
CA ALA A 365 4.56 54.45 -51.30
C ALA A 365 3.15 54.25 -51.89
#